data_AF-A0A7J9NVL6-F1
#
_entry.id   AF-A0A7J9NVL6-F1
#
_cell.length_a   1.000
_cell.length_b   1.000
_cell.length_c   1.000
_cell.angle_alpha   90.00
_cell.angle_beta   90.00
_cell.angle_gamma   90.00
#
_symmetry.space_group_name_H-M   'P 1'
#
loop_
_entity.id
_entity.type
_entity.pdbx_description
1 polymer ?
#
loop_
_entity_poly.entity_id
_entity_poly.type
_entity_poly.pdbx_seq_one_letter_code
_entity_poly.pdbx_strand_id
1 'polypeptide(L)' 'MELIERVKELKASGKTAEQIAVLLETSIWIIRPIYKNV' A
#
# COMPACT_ATOMS: atom_id res chain seq x y z
N MET A 1 13.78 1.35 -2.90
CA MET A 1 12.47 1.78 -3.44
C MET A 1 11.62 2.22 -2.26
N GLU A 2 11.09 3.44 -2.31
CA GLU A 2 10.36 4.04 -1.19
C GLU A 2 8.99 3.36 -0.99
N LEU A 3 8.51 3.25 0.25
CA LEU A 3 7.23 2.57 0.58
C LEU A 3 6.06 3.11 -0.25
N ILE A 4 6.02 4.44 -0.45
CA ILE A 4 4.98 5.14 -1.20
C ILE A 4 4.90 4.64 -2.66
N GLU A 5 6.05 4.45 -3.31
CA GLU A 5 6.10 3.99 -4.70
C GLU A 5 5.59 2.55 -4.82
N ARG A 6 5.91 1.66 -3.87
CA ARG A 6 5.34 0.30 -3.86
C ARG A 6 3.83 0.30 -3.65
N VAL A 7 3.31 1.17 -2.77
CA VAL A 7 1.86 1.28 -2.54
C VAL A 7 1.15 1.80 -3.81
N LYS A 8 1.74 2.76 -4.53
CA LYS A 8 1.24 3.24 -5.84
C LYS A 8 1.13 2.11 -6.86
N GLU A 9 2.21 1.35 -7.07
CA GLU A 9 2.26 0.26 -8.05
C GLU A 9 1.22 -0.83 -7.73
N LEU A 10 1.11 -1.21 -6.46
CA LEU A 10 0.18 -2.25 -6.02
C LEU A 10 -1.28 -1.79 -6.10
N LYS A 11 -1.56 -0.51 -5.80
CA LYS A 11 -2.88 0.10 -5.98
C LYS A 11 -3.27 0.16 -7.46
N ALA A 12 -2.34 0.59 -8.32
CA ALA A 12 -2.54 0.58 -9.77
C ALA A 12 -2.80 -0.84 -10.32
N SER A 13 -2.25 -1.87 -9.67
CA SER A 13 -2.51 -3.28 -9.96
C SER A 13 -3.85 -3.80 -9.39
N GLY A 14 -4.71 -2.94 -8.85
CA GLY A 14 -6.04 -3.28 -8.35
C GLY A 14 -6.09 -3.88 -6.94
N LYS A 15 -5.00 -3.84 -6.17
CA LYS A 15 -4.97 -4.39 -4.81
C LYS A 15 -5.57 -3.43 -3.79
N THR A 16 -6.23 -3.97 -2.78
CA THR A 16 -6.75 -3.18 -1.66
C THR A 16 -5.64 -2.83 -0.66
N ALA A 17 -5.89 -1.84 0.20
CA ALA A 17 -4.95 -1.47 1.27
C ALA A 17 -4.61 -2.65 2.20
N GLU A 18 -5.58 -3.51 2.49
CA GLU A 18 -5.43 -4.72 3.31
C GLU A 18 -4.51 -5.74 2.64
N GLN A 19 -4.69 -5.99 1.33
CA GLN A 19 -3.80 -6.87 0.57
C GLN A 19 -2.38 -6.31 0.50
N ILE A 20 -2.24 -5.00 0.34
CA ILE A 20 -0.94 -4.33 0.31
C ILE A 20 -0.22 -4.42 1.66
N ALA A 21 -0.93 -4.25 2.77
CA ALA A 21 -0.37 -4.41 4.11
C ALA A 21 0.19 -5.82 4.34
N VAL A 22 -0.51 -6.85 3.88
CA VAL A 22 -0.03 -8.24 3.93
C VAL A 22 1.21 -8.43 3.03
N LEU A 23 1.17 -7.96 1.79
CA LEU A 23 2.28 -8.10 0.84
C LEU A 23 3.55 -7.36 1.25
N LEU A 24 3.41 -6.25 1.97
CA LEU A 24 4.52 -5.43 2.44
C LEU A 24 4.89 -5.74 3.90
N GLU A 25 4.31 -6.79 4.49
CA GLU A 25 4.52 -7.20 5.89
C GLU A 25 4.48 -5.99 6.86
N THR A 26 3.51 -5.10 6.61
CA THR A 26 3.42 -3.78 7.25
C THR A 26 2.04 -3.60 7.86
N SER A 27 1.95 -2.82 8.95
CA SER A 27 0.68 -2.51 9.58
C SER A 27 -0.27 -1.76 8.64
N ILE A 28 -1.53 -2.17 8.60
CA ILE A 28 -2.59 -1.51 7.82
C ILE A 28 -2.76 -0.03 8.20
N TRP A 29 -2.41 0.35 9.44
CA TRP A 29 -2.43 1.73 9.91
C TRP A 29 -1.38 2.63 9.24
N ILE A 30 -0.30 2.05 8.73
CA ILE A 30 0.71 2.75 7.93
C ILE A 30 0.27 2.79 6.46
N ILE A 31 -0.29 1.70 5.94
CA ILE A 31 -0.67 1.60 4.52
C ILE A 31 -1.90 2.45 4.20
N ARG A 32 -2.94 2.46 5.04
CA ARG A 32 -4.19 3.21 4.78
C ARG A 32 -3.98 4.69 4.44
N PRO A 33 -3.22 5.49 5.22
CA PRO A 33 -3.01 6.89 4.89
C PRO A 33 -2.24 7.05 3.57
N ILE A 34 -1.27 6.19 3.27
CA ILE A 34 -0.54 6.24 1.99
C ILE A 34 -1.49 5.90 0.84
N TYR A 35 -2.20 4.77 0.92
CA TYR A 35 -3.14 4.29 -0.08
C TYR A 35 -4.23 5.32 -0.45
N LYS A 36 -4.68 6.13 0.51
CA LYS A 36 -5.66 7.20 0.29
C LYS A 36 -5.08 8.39 -0.48
N ASN A 37 -3.78 8.67 -0.34
CA ASN A 37 -3.11 9.85 -0.89
C ASN A 37 -2.31 9.56 -2.18
N VAL A 38 -2.30 8.31 -2.65
CA VAL A 38 -1.59 7.90 -3.87
C VAL A 38 -2.51 7.40 -4.96
#